data_AF-A0A2A6PDL6-F1
#
_entry.id   AF-A0A2A6PDL6-F1
#
_cell.length_a   1.000
_cell.length_b   1.000
_cell.length_c   1.000
_cell.angle_alpha   90.00
_cell.angle_beta   90.00
_cell.angle_gamma   90.00
#
_symmetry.space_group_name_H-M   'P 1'
#
loop_
_entity.id
_entity.type
_entity.pdbx_description
1 polymer ?
#
loop_
_entity_poly.entity_id
_entity_poly.type
_entity_poly.pdbx_seq_one_letter_code
_entity_poly.pdbx_strand_id
1 'polypeptide(L)' 'MTGDVVNLRQFRKRQARAEREKQAEQNRLSFGRTKAEKSLTTALNEKASKTLDQGRLEAHRPVSDGDED' A
#
# COMPACT_ATOMS: atom_id res chain seq x y z
N MET A 1 49.61 -17.43 -20.19
CA MET A 1 48.50 -16.47 -20.01
C MET A 1 47.35 -17.22 -19.35
N THR A 2 47.06 -16.93 -18.10
CA THR A 2 45.98 -17.57 -17.34
C THR A 2 44.68 -16.85 -17.66
N GLY A 3 43.76 -17.53 -18.34
CA GLY A 3 42.45 -16.97 -18.66
C GLY A 3 41.60 -16.82 -17.40
N ASP A 4 41.12 -15.62 -17.13
CA ASP A 4 40.21 -15.36 -16.01
C ASP A 4 38.89 -16.13 -16.21
N VAL A 5 38.61 -17.08 -15.32
CA VAL A 5 37.36 -17.83 -15.32
C VAL A 5 36.26 -16.95 -14.75
N VAL A 6 35.55 -16.25 -15.63
CA VAL A 6 34.40 -15.42 -15.24
C VAL A 6 33.17 -16.26 -14.93
N ASN A 7 32.67 -16.13 -13.70
CA ASN A 7 31.46 -16.82 -13.27
C ASN A 7 30.20 -16.15 -13.85
N LEU A 8 29.73 -16.66 -14.99
CA LEU A 8 28.54 -16.17 -15.70
C LEU A 8 27.27 -16.17 -14.84
N ARG A 9 27.13 -17.11 -13.89
CA ARG A 9 25.96 -17.15 -12.99
C ARG A 9 25.94 -15.93 -12.05
N GLN A 10 27.08 -15.55 -11.51
CA GLN A 10 27.19 -14.36 -10.67
C GLN A 10 26.94 -13.09 -11.49
N PHE A 11 27.47 -13.03 -12.71
CA PHE A 11 27.23 -11.91 -13.62
C PHE A 11 25.74 -11.72 -13.93
N ARG A 12 25.05 -12.80 -14.35
CA ARG A 12 23.60 -12.77 -14.59
C ARG A 12 22.81 -12.36 -13.34
N LYS A 13 23.21 -12.83 -12.16
CA LYS A 13 22.58 -12.45 -10.89
C LYS A 13 22.74 -10.96 -10.58
N ARG A 14 23.92 -10.39 -10.87
CA ARG A 14 24.18 -8.94 -10.71
C ARG A 14 23.33 -8.13 -11.69
N GLN A 15 23.29 -8.53 -12.97
CA GLN A 15 22.44 -7.88 -13.97
C GLN A 15 20.96 -7.88 -13.56
N ALA A 16 20.43 -9.03 -13.14
CA ALA A 16 19.03 -9.15 -12.71
C ALA A 16 18.70 -8.32 -11.45
N ARG A 17 19.68 -8.03 -10.58
CA ARG A 17 19.49 -7.11 -9.45
C ARG A 17 19.46 -5.66 -9.92
N ALA A 18 20.41 -5.27 -10.76
CA ALA A 18 20.48 -3.91 -11.30
C ALA A 18 19.22 -3.55 -12.11
N GLU A 19 18.69 -4.50 -12.89
CA GLU A 19 17.44 -4.30 -13.62
C GLU A 19 16.24 -4.11 -12.70
N ARG A 20 16.16 -4.88 -11.61
CA ARG A 20 15.13 -4.71 -10.57
C ARG A 20 15.24 -3.37 -9.85
N GLU A 21 16.45 -2.90 -9.59
CA GLU A 21 16.68 -1.58 -8.99
C GLU A 21 16.21 -0.46 -9.93
N LYS A 22 16.56 -0.52 -11.22
CA LYS A 22 16.06 0.45 -12.23
C LYS A 22 14.53 0.45 -12.34
N GLN A 23 13.91 -0.72 -12.36
CA GLN A 23 12.45 -0.83 -12.37
C GLN A 23 11.85 -0.24 -11.08
N ALA A 24 12.48 -0.45 -9.93
CA ALA A 24 12.03 0.13 -8.67
C ALA A 24 12.16 1.67 -8.69
N GLU A 25 13.24 2.22 -9.23
CA GLU A 25 13.41 3.67 -9.44
C GLU A 25 12.34 4.23 -10.38
N GLN A 26 12.10 3.57 -11.52
CA GLN A 26 11.04 3.96 -12.44
C GLN A 26 9.67 3.90 -11.76
N ASN A 27 9.39 2.87 -10.97
CA ASN A 27 8.14 2.77 -10.21
C ASN A 27 7.99 3.87 -9.16
N ARG A 28 9.09 4.30 -8.50
CA ARG A 28 9.08 5.46 -7.59
C ARG A 28 8.72 6.75 -8.34
N LEU A 29 9.27 6.95 -9.54
CA LEU A 29 8.98 8.11 -10.38
C LEU A 29 7.55 8.07 -10.94
N SER A 30 7.13 6.95 -11.54
CA SER A 30 5.85 6.82 -12.23
C SER A 30 4.65 6.76 -11.30
N PHE A 31 4.79 6.12 -10.13
CA PHE A 31 3.66 5.91 -9.22
C PHE A 31 3.72 6.76 -7.96
N GLY A 32 4.83 7.46 -7.71
CA GLY A 32 5.01 8.42 -6.61
C GLY A 32 4.92 7.86 -5.19
N ARG A 33 4.45 6.62 -5.03
CA ARG A 33 4.31 5.90 -3.76
C ARG A 33 4.75 4.46 -3.91
N THR A 34 5.59 4.02 -3.00
CA THR A 34 6.01 2.62 -2.86
C THR A 34 4.85 1.74 -2.37
N LYS A 35 4.99 0.42 -2.54
CA LYS A 35 4.00 -0.55 -2.05
C LYS A 35 3.79 -0.45 -0.53
N ALA A 36 4.85 -0.19 0.23
CA ALA A 36 4.78 -0.04 1.68
C ALA A 36 3.97 1.19 2.09
N GLU A 37 4.21 2.33 1.44
CA GLU A 37 3.43 3.56 1.68
C GLU A 37 1.96 3.38 1.30
N LYS A 38 1.66 2.76 0.15
CA LYS A 38 0.28 2.44 -0.22
C LYS A 38 -0.39 1.59 0.85
N SER A 39 0.24 0.50 1.28
CA SER A 39 -0.29 -0.39 2.31
C SER A 39 -0.55 0.34 3.63
N LEU A 40 0.37 1.21 4.05
CA LEU A 40 0.21 2.00 5.27
C LEU A 40 -0.99 2.95 5.14
N THR A 41 -1.10 3.67 4.02
CA THR A 41 -2.22 4.59 3.81
C THR A 41 -3.57 3.86 3.77
N THR A 42 -3.64 2.70 3.14
CA THR A 42 -4.86 1.86 3.13
C THR A 42 -5.24 1.44 4.55
N ALA A 43 -4.29 0.92 5.33
CA ALA A 43 -4.56 0.48 6.69
C ALA A 43 -5.01 1.63 7.61
N LEU A 44 -4.42 2.82 7.46
CA LEU A 44 -4.84 4.02 8.19
C LEU A 44 -6.26 4.46 7.80
N ASN A 45 -6.58 4.45 6.51
CA ASN A 45 -7.91 4.80 6.02
C ASN A 45 -8.97 3.80 6.49
N GLU A 46 -8.68 2.50 6.47
CA GLU A 46 -9.57 1.47 6.99
C GLU A 46 -9.81 1.61 8.50
N LYS A 47 -8.77 1.96 9.26
CA LYS A 47 -8.93 2.22 10.69
C LYS A 47 -9.81 3.44 10.93
N ALA A 48 -9.59 4.51 10.16
CA ALA A 48 -10.39 5.73 10.24
C ALA A 48 -11.86 5.46 9.89
N SER A 49 -12.13 4.73 8.80
CA SER A 49 -13.50 4.39 8.40
C SER A 49 -14.20 3.54 9.48
N LYS A 50 -13.53 2.50 9.99
CA LYS A 50 -14.06 1.67 11.09
C LYS A 50 -14.38 2.48 12.34
N THR A 51 -13.54 3.47 12.67
CA THR A 51 -13.76 4.34 13.84
C THR A 51 -14.97 5.23 13.63
N LEU A 52 -15.15 5.79 12.43
CA LEU A 52 -16.32 6.59 12.07
C LEU A 52 -17.60 5.75 12.08
N ASP A 53 -17.54 4.53 11.54
CA ASP A 53 -18.67 3.61 11.53
C ASP A 53 -19.09 3.21 12.95
N GLN A 54 -18.13 2.93 13.84
CA GLN A 54 -18.41 2.62 15.26
C GLN A 54 -18.99 3.81 16.02
N GLY A 55 -18.59 5.03 15.68
CA GLY A 55 -19.12 6.26 16.28
C GLY A 55 -20.46 6.70 15.68
N ARG A 56 -20.97 5.99 14.66
CA ARG A 56 -22.22 6.33 14.00
C ARG A 56 -23.38 5.89 14.88
N LEU A 57 -23.85 6.81 15.72
CA LEU A 57 -25.18 6.72 16.31
C LEU A 57 -26.17 6.92 15.16
N GLU A 58 -26.79 5.84 14.70
CA GLU A 58 -28.06 5.91 13.99
C GLU A 58 -28.92 6.90 14.79
N ALA A 59 -29.23 8.06 14.19
CA ALA A 59 -30.13 9.00 14.81
C ALA A 59 -31.46 8.26 14.93
N HIS A 60 -31.70 7.68 16.11
CA HIS A 60 -32.99 7.21 16.52
C HIS A 60 -33.87 8.44 16.47
N ARG A 61 -34.48 8.68 15.31
CA ARG A 61 -35.56 9.63 15.14
C ARG A 61 -36.51 9.30 16.29
N PRO A 62 -36.69 10.19 17.27
CA PRO A 62 -37.63 9.91 18.33
C PRO A 62 -38.96 9.70 17.62
N VAL A 63 -39.53 8.51 17.79
CA VAL A 63 -40.91 8.26 17.42
C VAL A 63 -41.67 9.35 18.18
N SER A 64 -42.29 10.26 17.44
CA SER A 64 -43.20 11.24 18.00
C SER A 64 -44.44 10.48 18.42
N ASP A 65 -44.36 9.83 19.59
CA ASP A 65 -45.53 9.44 20.38
C ASP A 65 -46.08 10.77 20.94
N GLY A 66 -46.88 11.43 20.12
CA GLY A 66 -47.70 12.57 20.49
C GLY A 66 -49.13 12.10 20.52
N ASP A 67 -49.60 11.83 21.74
CA ASP A 67 -51.00 11.62 22.09
C ASP A 67 -51.89 12.75 21.52
N GLU A 68 -52.98 12.41 20.84
CA GLU A 68 -54.14 13.29 20.67
C GLU A 68 -55.42 12.50 20.98
N ASP A 69 -56.27 13.13 21.79
CA ASP A 69 -57.41 12.63 22.59
C ASP A 69 -58.52 11.83 21.88
#